data_AF-A0A3Q8XLW6-F1
#
_entry.id   AF-A0A3Q8XLW6-F1
#
_cell.length_a   1.000
_cell.length_b   1.000
_cell.length_c   1.000
_cell.angle_alpha   90.00
_cell.angle_beta   90.00
_cell.angle_gamma   90.00
#
_symmetry.space_group_name_H-M   'P 1'
#
loop_
_entity.id
_entity.type
_entity.pdbx_description
1 polymer ?
#
loop_
_entity_poly.entity_id
_entity_poly.type
_entity_poly.pdbx_seq_one_letter_code
_entity_poly.pdbx_strand_id
1 'polypeptide(L)'
;MRIALSLIGIVAAALLTIAMMLTWERPPMEVTQIGYRGTGMEQVTNPRIQAAAIAIPEPLYPPESPEGTRASEVYENVQVLGDLSDAQFNRLMAHITEWVAPQEGCGYCHNLENMASDEIYTKVVARSMIQMTWDINQNWDDHVAETGVTCYTCHLGQPVPQSVWYQNEDLPGAGGMAGDRNGQNVATEVAAYSSLPYDALTDYLVDRQVIRVVPTNALPLEDKPLMPIQSAENTYGLMMHMSDALGVNCTFCHNTRSFASWETSPTQRTTAWYGINMVRDINQDYILPLTGVFPPNRLGPQGDVPKAVCSTCHNGVNKPLGGISMLQDHPELAGPPEMASGMPAAEGNDGATMEAPLDTATDQAPADGAPVPDAEDAVPGDPAPADAGTPDDAATDPASVPDASGTEPPATDQSQQPVAPADATEAPAEDPAAPAATEEAVPPAAEEPTPPAQ
;
A
#
# COMPACT_ATOMS: atom_id res chain seq x y z
N MET A 1 -42.90 10.08 33.80
CA MET A 1 -41.47 9.68 33.92
C MET A 1 -41.21 8.26 33.40
N ARG A 2 -41.87 7.21 33.90
CA ARG A 2 -41.66 5.82 33.42
C ARG A 2 -41.92 5.60 31.92
N ILE A 3 -43.04 6.08 31.39
CA ILE A 3 -43.38 5.94 29.96
C ILE A 3 -42.38 6.69 29.06
N ALA A 4 -41.93 7.88 29.48
CA ALA A 4 -40.93 8.65 28.76
C ALA A 4 -39.57 7.94 28.73
N LEU A 5 -39.13 7.39 29.87
CA LEU A 5 -37.89 6.59 29.93
C LEU A 5 -37.98 5.32 29.07
N SER A 6 -39.12 4.64 29.04
CA SER A 6 -39.34 3.48 28.17
C SER A 6 -39.31 3.84 26.68
N LEU A 7 -39.93 4.97 26.29
CA LEU A 7 -39.88 5.45 24.91
C LEU A 7 -38.46 5.86 24.48
N ILE A 8 -37.72 6.55 25.35
CA ILE A 8 -36.31 6.90 25.10
C ILE A 8 -35.47 5.63 24.93
N GLY A 9 -35.68 4.62 25.78
CA GLY A 9 -34.98 3.34 25.67
C GLY A 9 -35.26 2.61 24.35
N ILE A 10 -36.53 2.60 23.89
CA ILE A 10 -36.91 1.98 22.62
C ILE A 10 -36.27 2.73 21.44
N VAL A 11 -36.29 4.06 21.44
CA VAL A 11 -35.67 4.87 20.38
C VAL A 11 -34.16 4.67 20.35
N ALA A 12 -33.49 4.67 21.50
CA ALA A 12 -32.05 4.41 21.57
C ALA A 12 -31.69 3.00 21.07
N ALA A 13 -32.45 1.98 21.45
CA ALA A 13 -32.26 0.62 20.96
C ALA A 13 -32.47 0.52 19.44
N ALA A 14 -33.50 1.18 18.90
CA ALA A 14 -33.77 1.20 17.46
C ALA A 14 -32.63 1.88 16.68
N LEU A 15 -32.15 3.04 17.15
CA LEU A 15 -31.02 3.75 16.52
C LEU A 15 -29.73 2.94 16.58
N LEU A 16 -29.43 2.28 17.72
CA LEU A 16 -28.28 1.38 17.83
C LEU A 16 -28.40 0.19 16.88
N THR A 17 -29.60 -0.39 16.75
CA THR A 17 -29.83 -1.52 15.83
C THR A 17 -29.63 -1.09 14.39
N ILE A 18 -30.12 0.10 14.00
CA ILE A 18 -29.90 0.66 12.67
C ILE A 18 -28.41 0.89 12.43
N ALA A 19 -27.69 1.49 13.39
CA ALA A 19 -26.25 1.70 13.29
C ALA A 19 -25.49 0.38 13.10
N MET A 20 -25.83 -0.67 13.87
CA MET A 20 -25.25 -2.01 13.72
C MET A 20 -25.54 -2.58 12.33
N MET A 21 -26.79 -2.50 11.86
CA MET A 21 -27.19 -3.02 10.54
C MET A 21 -26.49 -2.30 9.38
N LEU A 22 -26.09 -1.04 9.55
CA LEU A 22 -25.41 -0.24 8.52
C LEU A 22 -23.87 -0.33 8.57
N THR A 23 -23.29 -0.73 9.71
CA THR A 23 -21.83 -0.77 9.90
C THR A 23 -21.26 -2.18 9.98
N TRP A 24 -22.11 -3.20 10.15
CA TRP A 24 -21.66 -4.58 10.25
C TRP A 24 -21.67 -5.25 8.89
N GLU A 25 -20.60 -6.01 8.64
CA GLU A 25 -20.52 -6.90 7.51
C GLU A 25 -21.20 -8.23 7.82
N ARG A 26 -21.94 -8.78 6.84
CA ARG A 26 -22.63 -10.07 7.00
C ARG A 26 -21.82 -11.20 6.39
N PRO A 27 -21.89 -12.45 6.91
CA PRO A 27 -21.34 -13.62 6.25
C PRO A 27 -22.09 -14.01 4.95
N PRO A 28 -21.52 -14.86 4.08
CA PRO A 28 -20.19 -15.48 4.20
C PRO A 28 -19.05 -14.54 3.79
N MET A 29 -17.92 -14.71 4.47
CA MET A 29 -16.64 -14.08 4.13
C MET A 29 -15.79 -15.08 3.36
N GLU A 30 -14.88 -14.59 2.52
CA GLU A 30 -13.86 -15.42 1.89
C GLU A 30 -12.63 -15.47 2.79
N VAL A 31 -12.13 -16.68 3.05
CA VAL A 31 -10.97 -16.90 3.92
C VAL A 31 -9.93 -17.68 3.15
N THR A 32 -8.73 -17.12 3.04
CA THR A 32 -7.57 -17.76 2.40
C THR A 32 -6.52 -18.05 3.46
N GLN A 33 -6.18 -19.33 3.65
CA GLN A 33 -5.11 -19.73 4.56
C GLN A 33 -3.75 -19.38 3.96
N ILE A 34 -2.91 -18.66 4.71
CA ILE A 34 -1.56 -18.24 4.29
C ILE A 34 -0.48 -19.12 4.93
N GLY A 35 -0.62 -19.44 6.22
CA GLY A 35 0.37 -20.18 6.99
C GLY A 35 0.00 -21.64 7.26
N TYR A 36 0.81 -22.30 8.09
CA TYR A 36 0.52 -23.67 8.54
C TYR A 36 -0.80 -23.74 9.32
N ARG A 37 -1.53 -24.85 9.21
CA ARG A 37 -2.82 -25.04 9.88
C ARG A 37 -2.73 -24.80 11.39
N GLY A 38 -3.71 -24.10 11.95
CA GLY A 38 -3.77 -23.76 13.39
C GLY A 38 -2.90 -22.58 13.82
N THR A 39 -2.20 -21.91 12.90
CA THR A 39 -1.44 -20.68 13.22
C THR A 39 -2.27 -19.41 13.19
N GLY A 40 -3.50 -19.46 12.63
CA GLY A 40 -4.34 -18.28 12.44
C GLY A 40 -3.84 -17.31 11.37
N MET A 41 -2.86 -17.72 10.55
CA MET A 41 -2.39 -16.94 9.41
C MET A 41 -3.36 -17.11 8.23
N GLU A 42 -4.31 -16.19 8.12
CA GLU A 42 -5.36 -16.20 7.11
C GLU A 42 -5.73 -14.78 6.67
N GLN A 43 -6.05 -14.62 5.38
CA GLN A 43 -6.64 -13.39 4.85
C GLN A 43 -8.16 -13.56 4.86
N VAL A 44 -8.86 -12.60 5.45
CA VAL A 44 -10.32 -12.54 5.48
C VAL A 44 -10.77 -11.39 4.60
N THR A 45 -11.63 -11.67 3.63
CA THR A 45 -12.11 -10.68 2.68
C THR A 45 -13.61 -10.75 2.55
N ASN A 46 -14.25 -9.58 2.46
CA ASN A 46 -15.67 -9.51 2.18
C ASN A 46 -15.90 -9.39 0.66
N PRO A 47 -16.48 -10.41 0.00
CA PRO A 47 -16.66 -10.38 -1.45
C PRO A 47 -17.65 -9.30 -1.93
N ARG A 48 -18.39 -8.65 -1.02
CA ARG A 48 -19.37 -7.59 -1.36
C ARG A 48 -18.80 -6.18 -1.32
N ILE A 49 -17.68 -5.98 -0.63
CA ILE A 49 -17.04 -4.65 -0.48
C ILE A 49 -15.55 -4.69 -0.82
N GLN A 50 -15.03 -5.84 -1.27
CA GLN A 50 -13.72 -5.88 -1.88
C GLN A 50 -13.66 -4.82 -2.98
N ALA A 51 -12.60 -4.02 -2.98
CA ALA A 51 -12.42 -2.95 -3.95
C ALA A 51 -12.73 -3.49 -5.35
N ALA A 52 -13.67 -2.84 -6.04
CA ALA A 52 -13.98 -3.22 -7.41
C ALA A 52 -12.69 -3.16 -8.23
N ALA A 53 -12.50 -4.11 -9.14
CA ALA A 53 -11.38 -4.05 -10.06
C ALA A 53 -11.38 -2.68 -10.74
N ILE A 54 -10.29 -1.92 -10.57
CA ILE A 54 -10.09 -0.68 -11.29
C ILE A 54 -10.16 -1.02 -12.78
N ALA A 55 -11.05 -0.33 -13.50
CA ALA A 55 -11.21 -0.56 -14.93
C ALA A 55 -9.88 -0.24 -15.63
N ILE A 56 -9.37 -1.20 -16.39
CA ILE A 56 -8.15 -1.00 -17.18
C ILE A 56 -8.59 -0.55 -18.56
N PRO A 57 -8.16 0.63 -19.04
CA PRO A 57 -8.50 1.09 -20.38
C PRO A 57 -7.87 0.16 -21.41
N GLU A 58 -8.64 -0.19 -22.45
CA GLU A 58 -8.08 -0.87 -23.61
C GLU A 58 -7.03 0.02 -24.28
N PRO A 59 -5.94 -0.54 -24.82
CA PRO A 59 -4.98 0.26 -25.55
C PRO A 59 -5.62 0.99 -26.74
N LEU A 60 -5.47 2.31 -26.81
CA LEU A 60 -5.98 3.14 -27.91
C LEU A 60 -5.49 2.68 -29.28
N TYR A 61 -4.23 2.27 -29.36
CA TYR A 61 -3.57 1.84 -30.59
C TYR A 61 -2.70 0.60 -30.35
N PRO A 62 -2.56 -0.29 -31.36
CA PRO A 62 -1.64 -1.42 -31.27
C PRO A 62 -0.18 -0.92 -31.12
N PRO A 63 0.73 -1.74 -30.57
CA PRO A 63 2.15 -1.39 -30.49
C PRO A 63 2.75 -1.06 -31.86
N GLU A 64 3.58 -0.02 -31.90
CA GLU A 64 4.26 0.45 -33.11
C GLU A 64 5.70 -0.09 -33.21
N SER A 65 6.19 -0.21 -34.44
CA SER A 65 7.53 -0.73 -34.72
C SER A 65 8.64 0.18 -34.15
N PRO A 66 9.72 -0.39 -33.59
CA PRO A 66 10.91 0.36 -33.18
C PRO A 66 11.79 0.82 -34.34
N GLU A 67 11.45 0.41 -35.57
CA GLU A 67 12.12 0.84 -36.80
C GLU A 67 11.65 2.23 -37.25
N GLY A 68 12.51 2.94 -37.99
CA GLY A 68 12.20 4.25 -38.57
C GLY A 68 13.06 5.38 -38.01
N THR A 69 12.71 6.62 -38.36
CA THR A 69 13.40 7.83 -37.91
C THR A 69 13.20 8.01 -36.41
N ARG A 70 14.27 8.37 -35.70
CA ARG A 70 14.26 8.56 -34.24
C ARG A 70 13.58 9.87 -33.85
N ALA A 71 12.89 9.88 -32.72
CA ALA A 71 12.24 11.08 -32.20
C ALA A 71 13.24 12.23 -31.98
N SER A 72 14.48 11.93 -31.57
CA SER A 72 15.55 12.93 -31.43
C SER A 72 15.98 13.58 -32.75
N GLU A 73 15.72 12.95 -33.89
CA GLU A 73 16.03 13.49 -35.23
C GLU A 73 14.86 14.31 -35.80
N VAL A 74 13.63 14.02 -35.37
CA VAL A 74 12.40 14.64 -35.86
C VAL A 74 11.99 15.85 -35.02
N TYR A 75 12.16 15.78 -33.70
CA TYR A 75 11.65 16.77 -32.74
C TYR A 75 12.77 17.54 -32.03
N GLU A 76 12.50 18.78 -31.61
CA GLU A 76 13.54 19.71 -31.13
C GLU A 76 14.00 19.49 -29.68
N ASN A 77 13.10 19.16 -28.75
CA ASN A 77 13.39 19.11 -27.30
C ASN A 77 13.03 17.75 -26.67
N VAL A 78 13.44 16.66 -27.32
CA VAL A 78 13.27 15.31 -26.79
C VAL A 78 14.52 14.91 -26.00
N GLN A 79 14.40 14.85 -24.68
CA GLN A 79 15.52 14.62 -23.75
C GLN A 79 15.59 13.18 -23.22
N VAL A 80 14.45 12.48 -23.18
CA VAL A 80 14.33 11.14 -22.58
C VAL A 80 13.94 10.11 -23.65
N LEU A 81 12.88 10.38 -24.39
CA LEU A 81 12.30 9.47 -25.39
C LEU A 81 12.96 9.56 -26.78
N GLY A 82 14.25 9.92 -26.85
CA GLY A 82 14.93 10.23 -28.11
C GLY A 82 15.03 9.05 -29.07
N ASP A 83 15.21 7.85 -28.51
CA ASP A 83 15.46 6.63 -29.27
C ASP A 83 14.19 5.95 -29.80
N LEU A 84 13.01 6.40 -29.39
CA LEU A 84 11.75 5.89 -29.93
C LEU A 84 11.65 6.25 -31.42
N SER A 85 11.01 5.38 -32.21
CA SER A 85 10.60 5.77 -33.56
C SER A 85 9.55 6.88 -33.47
N ASP A 86 9.41 7.70 -34.53
CA ASP A 86 8.36 8.74 -34.60
C ASP A 86 6.95 8.19 -34.31
N ALA A 87 6.64 6.99 -34.81
CA ALA A 87 5.36 6.32 -34.57
C ALA A 87 5.18 5.92 -33.10
N GLN A 88 6.20 5.31 -32.48
CA GLN A 88 6.18 4.95 -31.06
C GLN A 88 6.06 6.19 -30.16
N PHE A 89 6.79 7.26 -30.48
CA PHE A 89 6.72 8.51 -29.74
C PHE A 89 5.30 9.08 -29.74
N ASN A 90 4.69 9.21 -30.93
CA ASN A 90 3.32 9.73 -31.06
C ASN A 90 2.28 8.83 -30.38
N ARG A 91 2.43 7.51 -30.50
CA ARG A 91 1.60 6.54 -29.77
C ARG A 91 1.69 6.76 -28.26
N LEU A 92 2.91 6.80 -27.71
CA LEU A 92 3.12 6.98 -26.28
C LEU A 92 2.53 8.30 -25.77
N MET A 93 2.66 9.40 -26.52
CA MET A 93 2.04 10.68 -26.15
C MET A 93 0.51 10.59 -26.06
N ALA A 94 -0.13 9.86 -26.97
CA ALA A 94 -1.58 9.64 -26.92
C ALA A 94 -2.00 8.83 -25.67
N HIS A 95 -1.25 7.79 -25.33
CA HIS A 95 -1.51 6.99 -24.13
C HIS A 95 -1.24 7.75 -22.82
N ILE A 96 -0.16 8.54 -22.75
CA ILE A 96 0.10 9.41 -21.59
C ILE A 96 -1.07 10.38 -21.39
N THR A 97 -1.61 10.93 -22.48
CA THR A 97 -2.78 11.81 -22.42
C THR A 97 -3.98 11.10 -21.80
N GLU A 98 -4.31 9.90 -22.27
CA GLU A 98 -5.43 9.11 -21.74
C GLU A 98 -5.23 8.72 -20.26
N TRP A 99 -4.00 8.36 -19.88
CA TRP A 99 -3.73 7.87 -18.54
C TRP A 99 -3.60 8.95 -17.47
N VAL A 100 -3.25 10.17 -17.87
CA VAL A 100 -2.94 11.27 -16.94
C VAL A 100 -3.95 12.40 -17.04
N ALA A 101 -4.28 12.88 -18.23
CA ALA A 101 -5.10 14.08 -18.41
C ALA A 101 -6.10 13.94 -19.57
N PRO A 102 -6.98 12.91 -19.56
CA PRO A 102 -7.90 12.65 -20.66
C PRO A 102 -8.92 13.79 -20.85
N GLN A 103 -9.23 14.56 -19.80
CA GLN A 103 -10.16 15.69 -19.90
C GLN A 103 -9.51 16.95 -20.49
N GLU A 104 -8.25 17.23 -20.14
CA GLU A 104 -7.52 18.41 -20.59
C GLU A 104 -6.78 18.20 -21.93
N GLY A 105 -6.51 16.94 -22.29
CA GLY A 105 -5.83 16.57 -23.51
C GLY A 105 -4.36 17.00 -23.54
N CYS A 106 -3.79 17.08 -24.75
CA CYS A 106 -2.37 17.43 -24.95
C CYS A 106 -1.98 18.78 -24.33
N GLY A 107 -2.95 19.72 -24.25
CA GLY A 107 -2.77 21.06 -23.69
C GLY A 107 -2.48 21.08 -22.19
N TYR A 108 -2.65 19.95 -21.49
CA TYR A 108 -2.25 19.83 -20.09
C TYR A 108 -0.75 19.97 -19.89
N CYS A 109 0.04 19.38 -20.80
CA CYS A 109 1.49 19.36 -20.76
C CYS A 109 2.15 20.30 -21.77
N HIS A 110 1.47 20.65 -22.87
CA HIS A 110 2.09 21.39 -23.96
C HIS A 110 1.45 22.74 -24.21
N ASN A 111 2.29 23.71 -24.61
CA ASN A 111 1.83 24.81 -25.43
C ASN A 111 1.54 24.26 -26.83
N LEU A 112 0.28 24.30 -27.27
CA LEU A 112 -0.14 23.74 -28.55
C LEU A 112 0.46 24.49 -29.76
N GLU A 113 0.90 25.74 -29.58
CA GLU A 113 1.61 26.50 -30.61
C GLU A 113 3.10 26.16 -30.67
N ASN A 114 3.66 25.58 -29.60
CA ASN A 114 5.05 25.15 -29.52
C ASN A 114 5.22 23.94 -28.60
N MET A 115 5.04 22.75 -29.17
CA MET A 115 5.14 21.48 -28.43
C MET A 115 6.53 21.25 -27.82
N ALA A 116 7.59 21.89 -28.34
CA ALA A 116 8.96 21.78 -27.83
C ALA A 116 9.21 22.62 -26.56
N SER A 117 8.39 23.64 -26.29
CA SER A 117 8.49 24.53 -25.12
C SER A 117 8.39 23.78 -23.79
N ASP A 118 9.20 24.17 -22.80
CA ASP A 118 9.15 23.67 -21.41
C ASP A 118 8.51 24.69 -20.45
N GLU A 119 7.79 25.68 -20.98
CA GLU A 119 7.19 26.75 -20.17
C GLU A 119 6.08 26.27 -19.23
N ILE A 120 5.42 25.14 -19.55
CA ILE A 120 4.39 24.56 -18.71
C ILE A 120 5.04 23.58 -17.73
N TYR A 121 4.85 23.82 -16.43
CA TYR A 121 5.48 23.03 -15.36
C TYR A 121 5.18 21.53 -15.45
N THR A 122 3.97 21.17 -15.91
CA THR A 122 3.51 19.78 -16.07
C THR A 122 4.38 19.01 -17.06
N LYS A 123 4.97 19.65 -18.08
CA LYS A 123 5.91 19.00 -18.99
C LYS A 123 7.22 18.62 -18.30
N VAL A 124 7.73 19.52 -17.46
CA VAL A 124 8.96 19.29 -16.67
C VAL A 124 8.72 18.14 -15.70
N VAL A 125 7.57 18.11 -15.03
CA VAL A 125 7.15 17.00 -14.16
C VAL A 125 7.01 15.70 -14.96
N ALA A 126 6.29 15.71 -16.08
CA ALA A 126 6.09 14.53 -16.92
C ALA A 126 7.40 13.90 -17.41
N ARG A 127 8.41 14.73 -17.73
CA ARG A 127 9.76 14.26 -18.07
C ARG A 127 10.42 13.48 -16.93
N SER A 128 10.26 13.93 -15.69
CA SER A 128 10.76 13.19 -14.51
C SER A 128 9.97 11.89 -14.32
N MET A 129 8.65 11.92 -14.48
CA MET A 129 7.80 10.74 -14.32
C MET A 129 8.09 9.63 -15.35
N ILE A 130 8.46 10.00 -16.58
CA ILE A 130 8.90 9.02 -17.60
C ILE A 130 10.20 8.33 -17.16
N GLN A 131 11.18 9.10 -16.67
CA GLN A 131 12.43 8.53 -16.16
C GLN A 131 12.18 7.63 -14.94
N MET A 132 11.31 8.06 -14.03
CA MET A 132 10.89 7.28 -12.87
C MET A 132 10.23 5.96 -13.29
N THR A 133 9.35 5.98 -14.29
CA THR A 133 8.67 4.78 -14.79
C THR A 133 9.67 3.79 -15.40
N TRP A 134 10.62 4.28 -16.20
CA TRP A 134 11.70 3.45 -16.73
C TRP A 134 12.59 2.86 -15.64
N ASP A 135 12.91 3.64 -14.60
CA ASP A 135 13.71 3.16 -13.47
C ASP A 135 12.99 2.06 -12.68
N ILE A 136 11.71 2.27 -12.36
CA ILE A 136 10.87 1.25 -11.70
C ILE A 136 10.84 -0.05 -12.52
N ASN A 137 10.59 0.05 -13.83
CA ASN A 137 10.44 -1.14 -14.66
C ASN A 137 11.76 -1.89 -14.93
N GLN A 138 12.93 -1.25 -14.74
CA GLN A 138 14.24 -1.87 -14.98
C GLN A 138 14.94 -2.33 -13.73
N ASN A 139 14.87 -1.53 -12.66
CA ASN A 139 15.74 -1.68 -11.50
C ASN A 139 15.00 -2.17 -10.24
N TRP A 140 13.68 -2.39 -10.35
CA TRP A 140 12.84 -2.83 -9.24
C TRP A 140 12.02 -4.08 -9.57
N ASP A 141 12.53 -4.98 -10.42
CA ASP A 141 11.92 -6.27 -10.74
C ASP A 141 11.70 -7.16 -9.50
N ASP A 142 12.56 -7.06 -8.49
CA ASP A 142 12.37 -7.66 -7.16
C ASP A 142 11.06 -7.22 -6.45
N HIS A 143 10.47 -6.10 -6.88
CA HIS A 143 9.18 -5.61 -6.40
C HIS A 143 8.06 -5.74 -7.45
N VAL A 144 8.24 -5.17 -8.65
CA VAL A 144 7.19 -5.09 -9.69
C VAL A 144 7.16 -6.29 -10.63
N ALA A 145 8.18 -7.15 -10.58
CA ALA A 145 8.38 -8.29 -11.47
C ALA A 145 8.15 -7.91 -12.96
N GLU A 146 7.69 -8.86 -13.76
CA GLU A 146 7.32 -8.61 -15.16
C GLU A 146 6.01 -7.83 -15.32
N THR A 147 5.27 -7.57 -14.22
CA THR A 147 4.03 -6.79 -14.29
C THR A 147 4.32 -5.33 -14.65
N GLY A 148 5.34 -4.76 -14.01
CA GLY A 148 5.75 -3.36 -14.21
C GLY A 148 4.68 -2.35 -13.83
N VAL A 149 4.94 -1.09 -14.16
CA VAL A 149 4.04 0.04 -13.95
C VAL A 149 3.93 0.90 -15.22
N THR A 150 2.81 1.59 -15.34
CA THR A 150 2.59 2.65 -16.33
C THR A 150 2.12 3.92 -15.63
N CYS A 151 1.93 5.01 -16.38
CA CYS A 151 1.36 6.23 -15.83
C CYS A 151 -0.02 5.97 -15.20
N TYR A 152 -0.80 5.05 -15.79
CA TYR A 152 -2.14 4.71 -15.32
C TYR A 152 -2.13 4.09 -13.93
N THR A 153 -1.10 3.32 -13.57
CA THR A 153 -0.97 2.66 -12.27
C THR A 153 -1.13 3.63 -11.09
N CYS A 154 -0.66 4.87 -11.25
CA CYS A 154 -0.79 5.93 -10.23
C CYS A 154 -1.92 6.91 -10.56
N HIS A 155 -1.97 7.39 -11.81
CA HIS A 155 -2.82 8.52 -12.18
C HIS A 155 -4.27 8.15 -12.37
N LEU A 156 -4.58 6.92 -12.80
CA LEU A 156 -5.95 6.45 -13.01
C LEU A 156 -6.82 7.42 -13.83
N GLY A 157 -6.24 8.07 -14.84
CA GLY A 157 -6.92 9.05 -15.68
C GLY A 157 -7.14 10.42 -15.01
N GLN A 158 -6.39 10.73 -13.95
CA GLN A 158 -6.43 12.01 -13.24
C GLN A 158 -5.04 12.64 -13.15
N PRO A 159 -4.91 13.97 -13.39
CA PRO A 159 -3.59 14.58 -13.42
C PRO A 159 -2.88 14.60 -12.06
N VAL A 160 -3.64 14.51 -10.98
CA VAL A 160 -3.12 14.28 -9.63
C VAL A 160 -3.59 12.90 -9.18
N PRO A 161 -2.69 11.97 -8.82
CA PRO A 161 -3.07 10.67 -8.28
C PRO A 161 -3.99 10.84 -7.06
N GLN A 162 -4.98 9.95 -6.91
CA GLN A 162 -5.94 10.03 -5.80
C GLN A 162 -5.29 9.84 -4.44
N SER A 163 -4.30 8.95 -4.39
CA SER A 163 -3.58 8.58 -3.18
C SER A 163 -2.18 9.18 -3.21
N VAL A 164 -2.03 10.39 -2.68
CA VAL A 164 -0.73 11.06 -2.44
C VAL A 164 -0.61 11.45 -0.99
N TRP A 165 0.61 11.65 -0.52
CA TRP A 165 0.87 12.03 0.86
C TRP A 165 1.61 13.36 0.96
N TYR A 166 1.18 14.17 1.93
CA TYR A 166 1.82 15.40 2.38
C TYR A 166 2.13 15.27 3.86
N GLN A 167 3.20 15.93 4.30
CA GLN A 167 3.40 16.18 5.71
C GLN A 167 2.19 16.98 6.24
N ASN A 168 1.67 16.57 7.40
CA ASN A 168 0.52 17.23 8.00
C ASN A 168 0.72 17.29 9.52
N GLU A 169 1.35 18.36 9.97
CA GLU A 169 1.59 18.62 11.39
C GLU A 169 0.41 19.36 12.05
N ASP A 170 -0.47 19.96 11.24
CA ASP A 170 -1.53 20.87 11.68
C ASP A 170 -2.92 20.21 11.74
N LEU A 171 -3.01 19.06 12.39
CA LEU A 171 -4.32 18.41 12.60
C LEU A 171 -5.17 19.23 13.60
N PRO A 172 -6.47 19.46 13.33
CA PRO A 172 -7.35 20.21 14.22
C PRO A 172 -7.28 19.68 15.67
N GLY A 173 -7.10 20.59 16.63
CA GLY A 173 -6.89 20.25 18.03
C GLY A 173 -7.21 21.39 18.99
N ALA A 174 -7.27 21.08 20.28
CA ALA A 174 -7.35 22.10 21.33
C ALA A 174 -6.08 22.98 21.30
N GLY A 175 -6.15 24.21 21.82
CA GLY A 175 -4.97 25.06 21.95
C GLY A 175 -4.16 24.78 23.22
N GLY A 176 -2.90 25.20 23.23
CA GLY A 176 -2.03 25.14 24.42
C GLY A 176 -1.60 23.71 24.80
N MET A 177 -1.32 23.48 26.09
CA MET A 177 -0.83 22.19 26.60
C MET A 177 -1.78 21.01 26.36
N ALA A 178 -3.08 21.27 26.22
CA ALA A 178 -4.08 20.23 25.92
C ALA A 178 -4.16 19.88 24.42
N GLY A 179 -3.44 20.64 23.58
CA GLY A 179 -3.38 20.48 22.13
C GLY A 179 -2.15 19.72 21.63
N ASP A 180 -1.11 19.60 22.46
CA ASP A 180 0.11 18.91 22.06
C ASP A 180 -0.15 17.40 21.99
N ARG A 181 -0.16 16.90 20.76
CA ARG A 181 -0.39 15.50 20.42
C ARG A 181 0.91 14.71 20.28
N ASN A 182 2.06 15.39 20.25
CA ASN A 182 3.37 14.81 19.96
C ASN A 182 3.32 13.85 18.76
N GLY A 183 2.68 14.27 17.66
CA GLY A 183 2.63 13.48 16.41
C GLY A 183 1.68 12.28 16.40
N GLN A 184 0.83 12.07 17.41
CA GLN A 184 -0.08 10.91 17.50
C GLN A 184 -1.44 11.20 18.18
N ASN A 185 -2.16 10.21 18.69
CA ASN A 185 -3.42 10.38 19.44
C ASN A 185 -4.56 11.05 18.65
N VAL A 186 -4.63 10.78 17.35
CA VAL A 186 -5.71 11.21 16.47
C VAL A 186 -5.91 10.15 15.40
N ALA A 187 -7.17 9.83 15.10
CA ALA A 187 -7.49 8.90 14.04
C ALA A 187 -7.17 9.54 12.69
N THR A 188 -6.24 8.94 11.94
CA THR A 188 -5.87 9.38 10.59
C THR A 188 -5.96 8.22 9.63
N GLU A 189 -6.29 8.53 8.38
CA GLU A 189 -6.33 7.54 7.31
C GLU A 189 -4.96 6.89 7.08
N VAL A 190 -3.87 7.68 7.13
CA VAL A 190 -2.49 7.20 7.02
C VAL A 190 -2.17 6.10 8.05
N ALA A 191 -2.68 6.21 9.27
CA ALA A 191 -2.49 5.21 10.33
C ALA A 191 -3.67 4.23 10.44
N ALA A 192 -4.44 4.02 9.36
CA ALA A 192 -5.61 3.13 9.30
C ALA A 192 -6.62 3.38 10.43
N TYR A 193 -6.91 4.65 10.70
CA TYR A 193 -7.81 5.14 11.76
C TYR A 193 -7.41 4.76 13.19
N SER A 194 -6.18 4.28 13.40
CA SER A 194 -5.61 4.09 14.74
C SER A 194 -5.17 5.41 15.38
N SER A 195 -4.73 5.36 16.64
CA SER A 195 -4.17 6.52 17.37
C SER A 195 -2.64 6.59 17.32
N LEU A 196 -2.01 5.78 16.44
CA LEU A 196 -0.57 5.72 16.25
C LEU A 196 -0.02 7.02 15.62
N PRO A 197 1.32 7.18 15.55
CA PRO A 197 1.93 8.32 14.88
C PRO A 197 1.41 8.53 13.46
N TYR A 198 0.94 9.73 13.17
CA TYR A 198 0.35 10.07 11.87
C TYR A 198 1.40 10.51 10.83
N ASP A 199 2.65 10.65 11.24
CA ASP A 199 3.77 11.04 10.36
C ASP A 199 4.90 9.99 10.30
N ALA A 200 4.57 8.71 10.49
CA ALA A 200 5.53 7.61 10.31
C ALA A 200 6.10 7.55 8.87
N LEU A 201 5.38 8.10 7.89
CA LEU A 201 5.79 8.07 6.48
C LEU A 201 6.96 9.01 6.18
N THR A 202 7.07 10.17 6.85
CA THR A 202 8.29 11.01 6.75
C THR A 202 9.50 10.21 7.17
N ASP A 203 9.49 9.67 8.40
CA ASP A 203 10.63 8.96 8.96
C ASP A 203 11.08 7.79 8.08
N TYR A 204 10.13 7.01 7.57
CA TYR A 204 10.47 5.76 6.88
C TYR A 204 10.51 5.84 5.37
N LEU A 205 9.68 6.64 4.71
CA LEU A 205 9.61 6.72 3.24
C LEU A 205 10.35 7.93 2.66
N VAL A 206 10.78 8.86 3.50
CA VAL A 206 11.62 10.01 3.10
C VAL A 206 12.99 9.94 3.78
N ASP A 207 13.04 9.95 5.11
CA ASP A 207 14.28 10.06 5.88
C ASP A 207 15.05 8.73 6.01
N ARG A 208 14.46 7.65 5.51
CA ARG A 208 15.06 6.29 5.48
C ARG A 208 15.50 5.79 6.86
N GLN A 209 14.77 6.17 7.92
CA GLN A 209 15.04 5.71 9.27
C GLN A 209 14.95 4.16 9.38
N VAL A 210 15.57 3.62 10.43
CA VAL A 210 15.58 2.18 10.69
C VAL A 210 14.22 1.72 11.22
N ILE A 211 13.56 0.83 10.47
CA ILE A 211 12.23 0.27 10.82
C ILE A 211 12.34 -0.81 11.92
N ARG A 212 13.45 -1.54 11.99
CA ARG A 212 13.60 -2.69 12.91
C ARG A 212 13.75 -2.22 14.35
N VAL A 213 12.84 -2.67 15.21
CA VAL A 213 12.82 -2.34 16.66
C VAL A 213 13.04 -3.54 17.58
N VAL A 214 12.86 -4.76 17.08
CA VAL A 214 12.96 -6.00 17.88
C VAL A 214 14.43 -6.43 17.98
N PRO A 215 14.99 -6.64 19.19
CA PRO A 215 16.36 -7.10 19.36
C PRO A 215 16.52 -8.56 18.89
N THR A 216 17.74 -8.91 18.47
CA THR A 216 18.08 -10.27 18.04
C THR A 216 18.57 -11.18 19.16
N ASN A 217 18.82 -10.63 20.36
CA ASN A 217 19.24 -11.36 21.55
C ASN A 217 18.06 -11.57 22.48
N ALA A 218 18.01 -12.73 23.16
CA ALA A 218 16.97 -13.02 24.14
C ALA A 218 17.07 -12.13 25.40
N LEU A 219 18.29 -11.78 25.81
CA LEU A 219 18.55 -10.92 26.96
C LEU A 219 19.10 -9.56 26.50
N PRO A 220 18.79 -8.48 27.24
CA PRO A 220 19.41 -7.17 27.01
C PRO A 220 20.94 -7.25 27.08
N LEU A 221 21.62 -6.53 26.20
CA LEU A 221 23.07 -6.38 26.22
C LEU A 221 23.44 -5.09 26.97
N GLU A 222 24.38 -5.18 27.91
CA GLU A 222 24.75 -4.09 28.82
C GLU A 222 25.26 -2.83 28.08
N ASP A 223 25.91 -3.00 26.93
CA ASP A 223 26.49 -1.91 26.13
C ASP A 223 25.63 -1.49 24.92
N LYS A 224 24.35 -1.89 24.87
CA LYS A 224 23.45 -1.51 23.75
C LYS A 224 22.25 -0.72 24.28
N PRO A 225 22.07 0.54 23.84
CA PRO A 225 20.89 1.30 24.23
C PRO A 225 19.63 0.59 23.71
N LEU A 226 18.64 0.44 24.59
CA LEU A 226 17.32 -0.07 24.21
C LEU A 226 16.58 1.01 23.41
N MET A 227 15.86 0.58 22.38
CA MET A 227 14.98 1.48 21.63
C MET A 227 13.75 1.81 22.47
N PRO A 228 13.30 3.08 22.49
CA PRO A 228 12.11 3.46 23.22
C PRO A 228 10.85 2.86 22.58
N ILE A 229 9.78 2.70 23.36
CA ILE A 229 8.52 2.12 22.87
C ILE A 229 7.89 2.97 21.75
N GLN A 230 8.15 4.28 21.75
CA GLN A 230 7.71 5.21 20.70
C GLN A 230 8.24 4.80 19.32
N SER A 231 9.45 4.24 19.24
CA SER A 231 9.98 3.71 17.97
C SER A 231 9.17 2.51 17.49
N ALA A 232 8.66 1.68 18.41
CA ALA A 232 7.78 0.56 18.05
C ALA A 232 6.40 1.04 17.62
N GLU A 233 5.83 2.06 18.27
CA GLU A 233 4.58 2.71 17.86
C GLU A 233 4.70 3.32 16.45
N ASN A 234 5.83 3.96 16.15
CA ASN A 234 6.10 4.54 14.84
C ASN A 234 6.22 3.47 13.74
N THR A 235 7.01 2.42 13.98
CA THR A 235 7.09 1.26 13.08
C THR A 235 5.71 0.62 12.89
N TYR A 236 4.90 0.55 13.95
CA TYR A 236 3.56 -0.02 13.85
C TYR A 236 2.64 0.87 12.99
N GLY A 237 2.76 2.21 13.09
CA GLY A 237 2.05 3.15 12.21
C GLY A 237 2.33 2.89 10.74
N LEU A 238 3.59 2.67 10.36
CA LEU A 238 3.96 2.26 9.00
C LEU A 238 3.33 0.93 8.60
N MET A 239 3.35 -0.09 9.47
CA MET A 239 2.76 -1.40 9.16
C MET A 239 1.23 -1.32 8.99
N MET A 240 0.56 -0.43 9.73
CA MET A 240 -0.87 -0.16 9.55
C MET A 240 -1.13 0.49 8.19
N HIS A 241 -0.34 1.50 7.80
CA HIS A 241 -0.42 2.09 6.45
C HIS A 241 -0.26 1.03 5.36
N MET A 242 0.78 0.19 5.45
CA MET A 242 1.03 -0.85 4.45
C MET A 242 -0.10 -1.87 4.37
N SER A 243 -0.67 -2.26 5.52
CA SER A 243 -1.78 -3.21 5.56
C SER A 243 -3.02 -2.65 4.86
N ASP A 244 -3.37 -1.40 5.17
CA ASP A 244 -4.51 -0.69 4.57
C ASP A 244 -4.31 -0.44 3.07
N ALA A 245 -3.14 0.08 2.69
CA ALA A 245 -2.80 0.40 1.31
C ALA A 245 -2.85 -0.82 0.37
N LEU A 246 -2.58 -2.02 0.88
CA LEU A 246 -2.63 -3.28 0.13
C LEU A 246 -3.94 -4.05 0.33
N GLY A 247 -4.84 -3.61 1.21
CA GLY A 247 -6.08 -4.32 1.53
C GLY A 247 -5.86 -5.70 2.16
N VAL A 248 -4.81 -5.84 2.98
CA VAL A 248 -4.41 -7.10 3.62
C VAL A 248 -4.26 -6.93 5.12
N ASN A 249 -4.06 -8.04 5.85
CA ASN A 249 -3.70 -8.00 7.27
C ASN A 249 -2.22 -8.35 7.51
N CYS A 250 -1.79 -8.25 8.78
CA CYS A 250 -0.41 -8.53 9.19
C CYS A 250 0.10 -9.91 8.76
N THR A 251 -0.79 -10.92 8.72
CA THR A 251 -0.42 -12.31 8.44
C THR A 251 -0.07 -12.56 6.98
N PHE A 252 -0.39 -11.59 6.10
CA PHE A 252 0.08 -11.57 4.72
C PHE A 252 1.61 -11.52 4.62
N CYS A 253 2.28 -10.88 5.59
CA CYS A 253 3.74 -10.73 5.61
C CYS A 253 4.41 -11.34 6.84
N HIS A 254 3.66 -11.70 7.90
CA HIS A 254 4.26 -12.12 9.16
C HIS A 254 3.60 -13.35 9.78
N ASN A 255 4.41 -14.21 10.39
CA ASN A 255 3.95 -14.99 11.53
C ASN A 255 4.08 -14.12 12.79
N THR A 256 2.96 -13.65 13.32
CA THR A 256 2.93 -12.64 14.39
C THR A 256 3.49 -13.13 15.73
N ARG A 257 3.75 -14.45 15.89
CA ARG A 257 4.53 -14.96 17.03
C ARG A 257 5.96 -14.40 17.08
N SER A 258 6.48 -13.97 15.92
CA SER A 258 7.78 -13.30 15.80
C SER A 258 7.85 -12.46 14.52
N PHE A 259 7.47 -11.19 14.61
CA PHE A 259 7.56 -10.24 13.49
C PHE A 259 8.99 -10.07 12.95
N ALA A 260 10.03 -10.29 13.78
CA ALA A 260 11.42 -10.14 13.37
C ALA A 260 11.95 -11.32 12.53
N SER A 261 11.35 -12.51 12.65
CA SER A 261 11.84 -13.73 12.00
C SER A 261 11.53 -13.73 10.50
N TRP A 262 12.56 -13.72 9.66
CA TRP A 262 12.41 -13.90 8.21
C TRP A 262 12.06 -15.33 7.83
N GLU A 263 12.66 -16.32 8.49
CA GLU A 263 12.46 -17.76 8.24
C GLU A 263 10.98 -18.17 8.33
N THR A 264 10.21 -17.52 9.21
CA THR A 264 8.79 -17.83 9.42
C THR A 264 7.84 -16.84 8.75
N SER A 265 8.36 -15.93 7.94
CA SER A 265 7.55 -14.95 7.19
C SER A 265 7.17 -15.49 5.80
N PRO A 266 5.95 -15.21 5.32
CA PRO A 266 5.60 -15.37 3.91
C PRO A 266 6.53 -14.58 2.97
N THR A 267 6.66 -15.01 1.71
CA THR A 267 7.54 -14.40 0.71
C THR A 267 7.17 -12.95 0.38
N GLN A 268 5.90 -12.59 0.55
CA GLN A 268 5.37 -11.23 0.36
C GLN A 268 6.12 -10.20 1.21
N ARG A 269 6.68 -10.60 2.36
CA ARG A 269 7.49 -9.70 3.19
C ARG A 269 8.77 -9.25 2.49
N THR A 270 9.38 -10.13 1.69
CA THR A 270 10.58 -9.80 0.89
C THR A 270 10.20 -8.79 -0.19
N THR A 271 9.14 -9.05 -0.96
CA THR A 271 8.63 -8.10 -1.97
C THR A 271 8.29 -6.73 -1.35
N ALA A 272 7.68 -6.71 -0.16
CA ALA A 272 7.37 -5.49 0.56
C ALA A 272 8.64 -4.73 1.03
N TRP A 273 9.72 -5.45 1.38
CA TRP A 273 11.00 -4.84 1.74
C TRP A 273 11.61 -4.09 0.55
N TYR A 274 11.58 -4.68 -0.65
CA TYR A 274 12.00 -3.99 -1.87
C TYR A 274 11.07 -2.81 -2.19
N GLY A 275 9.75 -2.98 -2.03
CA GLY A 275 8.78 -1.90 -2.22
C GLY A 275 9.02 -0.68 -1.34
N ILE A 276 9.41 -0.87 -0.08
CA ILE A 276 9.78 0.25 0.82
C ILE A 276 10.98 1.02 0.24
N ASN A 277 12.01 0.32 -0.25
CA ASN A 277 13.18 0.98 -0.82
C ASN A 277 12.88 1.66 -2.16
N MET A 278 12.05 1.03 -3.00
CA MET A 278 11.57 1.63 -4.24
C MET A 278 10.85 2.96 -3.98
N VAL A 279 9.92 3.00 -3.02
CA VAL A 279 9.18 4.24 -2.70
C VAL A 279 10.11 5.32 -2.14
N ARG A 280 11.14 4.93 -1.37
CA ARG A 280 12.16 5.89 -0.90
C ARG A 280 12.92 6.53 -2.06
N ASP A 281 13.30 5.73 -3.05
CA ASP A 281 14.05 6.20 -4.23
C ASP A 281 13.14 7.04 -5.13
N ILE A 282 11.89 6.62 -5.36
CA ILE A 282 10.85 7.43 -6.02
C ILE A 282 10.74 8.82 -5.39
N ASN A 283 10.58 8.88 -4.07
CA ASN A 283 10.40 10.14 -3.38
C ASN A 283 11.66 11.02 -3.43
N GLN A 284 12.84 10.45 -3.18
CA GLN A 284 14.08 11.20 -3.08
C GLN A 284 14.63 11.65 -4.44
N ASP A 285 14.56 10.79 -5.45
CA ASP A 285 15.27 11.01 -6.70
C ASP A 285 14.39 11.65 -7.77
N TYR A 286 13.05 11.47 -7.70
CA TYR A 286 12.14 11.92 -8.76
C TYR A 286 11.11 12.96 -8.32
N ILE A 287 10.59 12.88 -7.09
CA ILE A 287 9.51 13.76 -6.63
C ILE A 287 10.04 14.98 -5.87
N LEU A 288 10.81 14.78 -4.80
CA LEU A 288 11.31 15.88 -3.96
C LEU A 288 12.12 16.95 -4.72
N PRO A 289 12.97 16.60 -5.71
CA PRO A 289 13.69 17.59 -6.51
C PRO A 289 12.77 18.53 -7.31
N LEU A 290 11.52 18.14 -7.55
CA LEU A 290 10.54 18.93 -8.29
C LEU A 290 9.81 19.98 -7.42
N THR A 291 10.13 20.10 -6.12
CA THR A 291 9.42 21.01 -5.21
C THR A 291 9.35 22.45 -5.71
N GLY A 292 10.43 22.98 -6.28
CA GLY A 292 10.45 24.33 -6.85
C GLY A 292 9.71 24.49 -8.18
N VAL A 293 9.29 23.39 -8.81
CA VAL A 293 8.57 23.37 -10.09
C VAL A 293 7.05 23.38 -9.88
N PHE A 294 6.56 22.78 -8.80
CA PHE A 294 5.13 22.72 -8.51
C PHE A 294 4.57 24.11 -8.14
N PRO A 295 3.39 24.49 -8.68
CA PRO A 295 2.75 25.73 -8.27
C PRO A 295 2.17 25.61 -6.86
N PRO A 296 1.94 26.74 -6.15
CA PRO A 296 1.49 26.72 -4.75
C PRO A 296 0.21 25.91 -4.49
N ASN A 297 -0.70 25.82 -5.46
CA ASN A 297 -1.94 25.04 -5.34
C ASN A 297 -1.75 23.51 -5.43
N ARG A 298 -0.50 23.05 -5.58
CA ARG A 298 -0.12 21.63 -5.59
C ARG A 298 0.74 21.25 -4.38
N LEU A 299 1.01 22.19 -3.47
CA LEU A 299 1.80 21.95 -2.27
C LEU A 299 0.88 21.65 -1.09
N GLY A 300 1.37 20.83 -0.15
CA GLY A 300 0.73 20.57 1.12
C GLY A 300 0.75 21.80 2.04
N PRO A 301 0.10 21.72 3.22
CA PRO A 301 0.05 22.84 4.16
C PRO A 301 1.45 23.27 4.66
N GLN A 302 2.41 22.34 4.63
CA GLN A 302 3.81 22.53 5.01
C GLN A 302 4.69 23.02 3.84
N GLY A 303 4.09 23.20 2.65
CA GLY A 303 4.79 23.63 1.44
C GLY A 303 5.53 22.49 0.72
N ASP A 304 5.27 21.25 1.10
CA ASP A 304 5.87 20.05 0.52
C ASP A 304 5.10 19.54 -0.70
N VAL A 305 5.80 18.85 -1.60
CA VAL A 305 5.18 18.21 -2.77
C VAL A 305 4.44 16.93 -2.41
N PRO A 306 3.43 16.54 -3.23
CA PRO A 306 2.76 15.26 -3.07
C PRO A 306 3.75 14.12 -3.30
N LYS A 307 3.99 13.34 -2.26
CA LYS A 307 4.89 12.18 -2.30
C LYS A 307 4.12 10.89 -2.59
N ALA A 308 4.84 9.94 -3.16
CA ALA A 308 4.33 8.59 -3.40
C ALA A 308 4.36 7.77 -2.10
N VAL A 309 3.34 6.94 -1.94
CA VAL A 309 3.17 5.99 -0.84
C VAL A 309 2.65 4.67 -1.39
N CYS A 310 2.49 3.65 -0.55
CA CYS A 310 2.02 2.33 -1.01
C CYS A 310 0.66 2.43 -1.71
N SER A 311 -0.26 3.24 -1.17
CA SER A 311 -1.60 3.43 -1.74
C SER A 311 -1.62 4.16 -3.07
N THR A 312 -0.56 4.90 -3.45
CA THR A 312 -0.45 5.59 -4.74
C THR A 312 -0.61 4.62 -5.91
N CYS A 313 -0.01 3.44 -5.81
CA CYS A 313 -0.14 2.37 -6.81
C CYS A 313 -1.18 1.33 -6.40
N HIS A 314 -1.11 0.87 -5.15
CA HIS A 314 -1.88 -0.30 -4.71
C HIS A 314 -3.36 -0.02 -4.51
N ASN A 315 -3.76 1.21 -4.13
CA ASN A 315 -5.16 1.61 -4.00
C ASN A 315 -6.06 0.57 -3.29
N GLY A 316 -5.57 -0.01 -2.18
CA GLY A 316 -6.32 -0.99 -1.37
C GLY A 316 -6.31 -2.42 -1.91
N VAL A 317 -5.46 -2.74 -2.90
CA VAL A 317 -5.28 -4.10 -3.41
C VAL A 317 -3.81 -4.54 -3.38
N ASN A 318 -3.58 -5.82 -3.09
CA ASN A 318 -2.24 -6.36 -2.89
C ASN A 318 -1.38 -6.40 -4.17
N LYS A 319 -2.02 -6.30 -5.34
CA LYS A 319 -1.38 -6.06 -6.64
C LYS A 319 -2.13 -4.95 -7.38
N PRO A 320 -1.47 -3.86 -7.80
CA PRO A 320 -2.11 -2.80 -8.56
C PRO A 320 -2.88 -3.35 -9.77
N LEU A 321 -4.06 -2.81 -10.05
CA LEU A 321 -4.91 -3.23 -11.18
C LEU A 321 -5.22 -4.75 -11.19
N GLY A 322 -5.22 -5.41 -10.03
CA GLY A 322 -5.41 -6.86 -9.93
C GLY A 322 -4.21 -7.69 -10.41
N GLY A 323 -3.05 -7.07 -10.63
CA GLY A 323 -1.84 -7.71 -11.15
C GLY A 323 -1.82 -7.90 -12.66
N ILE A 324 -2.74 -7.25 -13.39
CA ILE A 324 -2.73 -7.22 -14.85
C ILE A 324 -1.62 -6.27 -15.31
N SER A 325 -0.73 -6.74 -16.17
CA SER A 325 0.33 -5.92 -16.75
C SER A 325 -0.20 -5.11 -17.93
N MET A 326 -0.07 -3.79 -17.85
CA MET A 326 -0.21 -2.91 -19.01
C MET A 326 1.12 -2.75 -19.76
N LEU A 327 2.24 -3.18 -19.18
CA LEU A 327 3.57 -2.99 -19.75
C LEU A 327 3.77 -3.80 -21.04
N GLN A 328 3.11 -4.95 -21.16
CA GLN A 328 3.21 -5.82 -22.34
C GLN A 328 2.76 -5.12 -23.64
N ASP A 329 1.74 -4.26 -23.56
CA ASP A 329 1.26 -3.47 -24.69
C ASP A 329 2.04 -2.16 -24.89
N HIS A 330 3.01 -1.88 -24.01
CA HIS A 330 3.79 -0.65 -23.94
C HIS A 330 5.28 -0.93 -23.69
N PRO A 331 5.95 -1.72 -24.56
CA PRO A 331 7.36 -2.08 -24.39
C PRO A 331 8.28 -0.85 -24.33
N GLU A 332 7.87 0.29 -24.90
CA GLU A 332 8.58 1.57 -24.80
C GLU A 332 8.69 2.11 -23.36
N LEU A 333 7.92 1.59 -22.40
CA LEU A 333 8.01 1.93 -20.97
C LEU A 333 8.87 0.94 -20.17
N ALA A 334 9.35 -0.14 -20.78
CA ALA A 334 10.20 -1.11 -20.10
C ALA A 334 11.64 -0.60 -19.89
N GLY A 335 12.02 0.50 -20.56
CA GLY A 335 13.33 1.12 -20.46
C GLY A 335 13.88 1.59 -21.81
N PRO A 336 15.06 2.23 -21.84
CA PRO A 336 15.71 2.62 -23.08
C PRO A 336 15.96 1.42 -24.01
N PRO A 337 15.78 1.56 -25.34
CA PRO A 337 15.89 0.46 -26.30
C PRO A 337 17.24 -0.27 -26.31
N GLU A 338 18.35 0.35 -25.89
CA GLU A 338 19.66 -0.30 -25.78
C GLU A 338 19.70 -1.42 -24.72
N MET A 339 18.74 -1.46 -23.79
CA MET A 339 18.66 -2.45 -22.71
C MET A 339 17.50 -3.44 -22.91
N ALA A 340 16.50 -3.10 -23.74
CA ALA A 340 15.31 -3.94 -23.98
C ALA A 340 15.57 -5.16 -24.90
N SER A 341 16.71 -5.21 -25.61
CA SER A 341 17.09 -6.35 -26.46
C SER A 341 17.44 -7.64 -25.68
N GLY A 342 17.34 -7.63 -24.34
CA GLY A 342 17.59 -8.79 -23.48
C GLY A 342 16.35 -9.61 -23.09
N MET A 343 15.13 -9.15 -23.42
CA MET A 343 13.91 -9.88 -23.03
C MET A 343 13.52 -10.91 -24.12
N PRO A 344 13.60 -12.22 -23.88
CA PRO A 344 13.08 -13.19 -24.84
C PRO A 344 11.56 -13.06 -24.93
N ALA A 345 11.05 -13.02 -26.16
CA ALA A 345 9.63 -13.16 -26.42
C ALA A 345 9.11 -14.45 -25.77
N ALA A 346 8.01 -14.35 -25.03
CA ALA A 346 7.43 -15.46 -24.28
C ALA A 346 7.01 -16.62 -25.21
N GLU A 347 7.83 -17.66 -25.25
CA GLU A 347 7.40 -19.00 -25.64
C GLU A 347 7.23 -19.83 -24.36
N GLY A 348 6.01 -20.32 -24.14
CA GLY A 348 5.67 -21.10 -22.95
C GLY A 348 6.51 -22.35 -22.83
N ASN A 349 6.94 -22.68 -21.61
CA ASN A 349 7.37 -24.03 -21.31
C ASN A 349 7.12 -24.41 -19.84
N ASP A 350 6.72 -25.67 -19.74
CA ASP A 350 6.46 -26.47 -18.58
C ASP A 350 7.63 -26.55 -17.60
N GLY A 351 7.28 -26.87 -16.36
CA GLY A 351 8.12 -26.74 -15.18
C GLY A 351 9.52 -27.34 -15.29
N ALA A 352 10.49 -26.55 -14.82
CA ALA A 352 11.79 -27.01 -14.41
C ALA A 352 12.14 -26.40 -13.04
N THR A 353 12.56 -27.27 -12.14
CA THR A 353 13.00 -27.03 -10.76
C THR A 353 14.25 -26.17 -10.71
N MET A 354 14.26 -25.11 -9.90
CA MET A 354 15.43 -24.29 -9.61
C MET A 354 16.13 -24.80 -8.34
N GLU A 355 17.36 -25.30 -8.50
CA GLU A 355 18.33 -25.45 -7.42
C GLU A 355 18.97 -24.09 -7.11
N ALA A 356 19.20 -23.82 -5.81
CA ALA A 356 19.72 -22.55 -5.31
C ALA A 356 21.22 -22.34 -5.67
N PRO A 357 21.65 -21.13 -6.07
CA PRO A 357 23.07 -20.83 -6.21
C PRO A 357 23.73 -20.61 -4.84
N LEU A 358 24.86 -21.29 -4.65
CA LEU A 358 25.78 -21.13 -3.53
C LEU A 358 26.55 -19.81 -3.64
N ASP A 359 26.64 -19.16 -2.48
CA ASP A 359 27.31 -17.91 -2.19
C ASP A 359 28.84 -18.01 -2.41
N THR A 360 29.43 -17.01 -3.08
CA THR A 360 30.89 -16.84 -3.15
C THR A 360 31.27 -15.46 -2.62
N ALA A 361 31.31 -15.36 -1.29
CA ALA A 361 31.97 -14.27 -0.59
C ALA A 361 33.30 -14.75 0.00
N THR A 362 34.36 -14.03 -0.35
CA THR A 362 35.77 -14.29 -0.10
C THR A 362 36.17 -14.33 1.39
N ASP A 363 36.94 -15.36 1.72
CA ASP A 363 37.72 -15.61 2.93
C ASP A 363 38.57 -14.42 3.41
N GLN A 364 38.64 -14.21 4.74
CA GLN A 364 39.89 -14.22 5.52
C GLN A 364 39.60 -14.31 7.04
N ALA A 365 39.89 -15.47 7.66
CA ALA A 365 40.28 -15.60 9.06
C ALA A 365 41.26 -16.77 9.23
N PRO A 366 42.25 -16.70 10.15
CA PRO A 366 43.40 -17.60 10.15
C PRO A 366 43.14 -18.94 10.84
N ALA A 367 43.90 -19.93 10.38
CA ALA A 367 43.89 -21.33 10.78
C ALA A 367 44.41 -21.57 12.21
N ASP A 368 43.82 -22.57 12.87
CA ASP A 368 44.54 -23.63 13.59
C ASP A 368 43.61 -24.84 13.80
N GLY A 369 44.07 -26.02 13.39
CA GLY A 369 43.27 -27.23 13.29
C GLY A 369 43.58 -28.32 14.35
N ALA A 370 42.68 -29.29 14.44
CA ALA A 370 42.97 -30.68 14.81
C ALA A 370 41.82 -31.61 14.35
N PRO A 371 42.09 -32.86 13.90
CA PRO A 371 41.14 -33.70 13.17
C PRO A 371 40.35 -34.69 14.05
N VAL A 372 39.20 -35.13 13.55
CA VAL A 372 38.36 -36.24 14.07
C VAL A 372 38.52 -37.45 13.13
N PRO A 373 38.62 -38.70 13.63
CA PRO A 373 38.60 -39.88 12.78
C PRO A 373 37.21 -40.52 12.65
N ASP A 374 36.97 -41.08 11.47
CA ASP A 374 35.78 -41.80 11.01
C ASP A 374 35.52 -43.15 11.72
N ALA A 375 34.26 -43.57 11.75
CA ALA A 375 33.88 -44.99 11.72
C ALA A 375 32.44 -45.17 11.17
N GLU A 376 32.35 -46.02 10.16
CA GLU A 376 31.16 -46.43 9.40
C GLU A 376 30.34 -47.54 10.08
N ASP A 377 29.09 -47.68 9.59
CA ASP A 377 28.19 -48.85 9.55
C ASP A 377 27.59 -49.48 10.82
N ALA A 378 26.26 -49.30 10.99
CA ALA A 378 25.27 -50.41 10.93
C ALA A 378 23.81 -49.93 11.18
N VAL A 379 22.90 -50.38 10.32
CA VAL A 379 21.41 -50.40 10.42
C VAL A 379 21.01 -51.90 10.32
N PRO A 380 19.83 -52.44 10.73
CA PRO A 380 18.54 -51.85 11.17
C PRO A 380 17.87 -52.49 12.42
N GLY A 381 16.72 -51.93 12.84
CA GLY A 381 15.59 -52.75 13.31
C GLY A 381 14.61 -52.05 14.28
N ASP A 382 13.40 -51.73 13.81
CA ASP A 382 12.21 -51.48 14.65
C ASP A 382 11.70 -52.80 15.26
N PRO A 383 11.08 -52.75 16.47
CA PRO A 383 9.62 -52.93 16.49
C PRO A 383 8.88 -52.07 17.55
N ALA A 384 7.62 -51.74 17.24
CA ALA A 384 6.59 -51.23 18.17
C ALA A 384 5.84 -52.40 18.89
N PRO A 385 4.73 -52.17 19.65
CA PRO A 385 4.59 -51.50 20.96
C PRO A 385 3.85 -52.39 22.01
N ALA A 386 3.82 -52.00 23.29
CA ALA A 386 2.91 -52.51 24.35
C ALA A 386 3.12 -51.70 25.66
N ASP A 387 2.22 -51.50 26.61
CA ASP A 387 0.76 -51.58 26.78
C ASP A 387 0.47 -50.93 28.16
N ALA A 388 -0.77 -50.55 28.41
CA ALA A 388 -1.29 -49.81 29.56
C ALA A 388 -1.10 -50.49 30.93
N GLY A 389 -1.05 -49.66 31.98
CA GLY A 389 -1.20 -50.10 33.37
C GLY A 389 -1.37 -48.93 34.35
N THR A 390 -2.53 -48.85 34.99
CA THR A 390 -2.88 -48.13 36.25
C THR A 390 -4.02 -48.96 36.88
N PRO A 391 -4.36 -48.89 38.19
CA PRO A 391 -3.99 -47.89 39.22
C PRO A 391 -3.64 -48.46 40.62
N ASP A 392 -3.25 -47.59 41.57
CA ASP A 392 -3.88 -47.50 42.91
C ASP A 392 -3.26 -46.40 43.81
N ASP A 393 -4.14 -45.86 44.67
CA ASP A 393 -4.06 -44.68 45.52
C ASP A 393 -3.09 -44.74 46.72
N ALA A 394 -2.62 -43.57 47.19
CA ALA A 394 -2.78 -43.13 48.58
C ALA A 394 -2.22 -41.70 48.82
N ALA A 395 -3.03 -40.91 49.52
CA ALA A 395 -2.87 -39.50 49.87
C ALA A 395 -1.77 -39.18 50.90
N THR A 396 -1.29 -37.93 50.91
CA THR A 396 -1.04 -37.13 52.12
C THR A 396 -0.88 -35.63 51.80
N ASP A 397 -1.48 -34.82 52.67
CA ASP A 397 -1.57 -33.35 52.75
C ASP A 397 -0.19 -32.66 52.87
N PRO A 398 -0.07 -31.33 52.58
CA PRO A 398 0.00 -30.43 53.74
C PRO A 398 -0.68 -29.06 53.58
N ALA A 399 -1.17 -28.61 54.73
CA ALA A 399 -1.68 -27.27 55.01
C ALA A 399 -0.60 -26.16 55.08
N SER A 400 -1.09 -24.93 54.91
CA SER A 400 -0.70 -23.66 55.59
C SER A 400 0.15 -22.64 54.81
N VAL A 401 -0.48 -21.59 54.29
CA VAL A 401 0.07 -20.21 54.20
C VAL A 401 -1.07 -19.23 54.54
N PRO A 402 -0.85 -18.20 55.39
CA PRO A 402 -1.93 -17.42 56.00
C PRO A 402 -2.37 -16.21 55.17
N ASP A 403 -3.60 -15.80 55.50
CA ASP A 403 -4.37 -14.65 55.03
C ASP A 403 -3.77 -13.31 55.51
N ALA A 404 -3.81 -12.29 54.66
CA ALA A 404 -3.57 -10.89 55.02
C ALA A 404 -4.51 -9.99 54.21
N SER A 405 -5.59 -9.63 54.90
CA SER A 405 -6.63 -8.69 54.52
C SER A 405 -6.14 -7.23 54.39
N GLY A 406 -6.71 -6.52 53.42
CA GLY A 406 -7.27 -5.18 53.67
C GLY A 406 -6.59 -3.99 53.00
N THR A 407 -7.21 -3.48 51.92
CA THR A 407 -7.42 -2.04 51.67
C THR A 407 -8.49 -1.87 50.58
N GLU A 408 -9.61 -1.22 50.94
CA GLU A 408 -10.67 -0.75 50.03
C GLU A 408 -10.19 0.41 49.13
N PRO A 409 -10.72 0.57 47.90
CA PRO A 409 -10.60 1.80 47.13
C PRO A 409 -11.71 2.81 47.51
N PRO A 410 -11.46 4.14 47.44
CA PRO A 410 -12.43 5.14 47.85
C PRO A 410 -13.54 5.32 46.81
N ALA A 411 -14.75 5.57 47.33
CA ALA A 411 -15.95 5.89 46.56
C ALA A 411 -15.82 7.23 45.82
N THR A 412 -16.18 7.25 44.53
CA THR A 412 -16.36 8.48 43.77
C THR A 412 -17.81 8.95 43.83
N ASP A 413 -17.97 10.19 44.32
CA ASP A 413 -19.16 11.01 44.38
C ASP A 413 -19.73 11.25 42.97
N GLN A 414 -20.96 10.77 42.72
CA GLN A 414 -21.74 11.13 41.54
C GLN A 414 -22.55 12.38 41.83
N SER A 415 -21.99 13.55 41.51
CA SER A 415 -22.77 14.76 41.33
C SER A 415 -22.08 15.71 40.35
N GLN A 416 -22.35 15.51 39.05
CA GLN A 416 -22.30 16.59 38.06
C GLN A 416 -23.06 16.18 36.79
N GLN A 417 -24.17 16.89 36.54
CA GLN A 417 -24.97 16.77 35.31
C GLN A 417 -24.21 17.38 34.12
N PRO A 418 -24.38 16.86 32.90
CA PRO A 418 -23.84 17.49 31.71
C PRO A 418 -24.66 18.74 31.33
N VAL A 419 -23.95 19.85 31.15
CA VAL A 419 -24.46 21.09 30.54
C VAL A 419 -24.50 20.90 29.02
N ALA A 420 -25.67 21.14 28.41
CA ALA A 420 -25.87 21.10 26.95
C ALA A 420 -25.12 22.24 26.25
N PRO A 421 -24.55 22.03 25.04
CA PRO A 421 -24.09 23.14 24.21
C PRO A 421 -25.29 23.85 23.58
N ALA A 422 -25.21 25.19 23.59
CA ALA A 422 -26.22 26.11 23.10
C ALA A 422 -26.30 26.15 21.57
N ASP A 423 -27.51 26.40 21.09
CA ASP A 423 -27.88 26.76 19.71
C ASP A 423 -26.93 27.77 19.07
N ALA A 424 -26.48 27.46 17.84
CA ALA A 424 -26.11 28.44 16.85
C ALA A 424 -26.91 28.13 15.58
N THR A 425 -28.06 28.78 15.47
CA THR A 425 -28.87 28.87 14.25
C THR A 425 -28.21 29.86 13.30
N GLU A 426 -27.79 29.41 12.12
CA GLU A 426 -27.57 30.29 10.97
C GLU A 426 -28.25 29.66 9.75
N ALA A 427 -29.28 30.33 9.26
CA ALA A 427 -30.03 29.99 8.06
C ALA A 427 -29.28 30.49 6.82
N PRO A 428 -29.25 29.75 5.70
CA PRO A 428 -28.83 30.32 4.42
C PRO A 428 -30.00 31.04 3.75
N ALA A 429 -29.69 32.22 3.21
CA ALA A 429 -30.60 33.08 2.46
C ALA A 429 -30.92 32.53 1.06
N GLU A 430 -32.19 32.61 0.67
CA GLU A 430 -32.70 32.62 -0.72
C GLU A 430 -32.25 33.94 -1.40
N ASP A 431 -31.92 34.11 -2.68
CA ASP A 431 -32.53 33.79 -4.00
C ASP A 431 -31.55 34.42 -5.08
N PRO A 432 -31.73 34.45 -6.44
CA PRO A 432 -32.74 33.84 -7.32
C PRO A 432 -32.26 33.20 -8.65
N ALA A 433 -33.12 32.30 -9.15
CA ALA A 433 -33.49 31.96 -10.54
C ALA A 433 -32.53 32.20 -11.75
N ALA A 434 -32.29 31.12 -12.52
CA ALA A 434 -32.16 31.09 -13.99
C ALA A 434 -32.41 29.64 -14.53
N PRO A 435 -32.82 29.45 -15.80
CA PRO A 435 -34.00 28.66 -16.15
C PRO A 435 -33.79 27.17 -16.46
N ALA A 436 -34.92 26.44 -16.39
CA ALA A 436 -35.09 25.03 -16.71
C ALA A 436 -34.68 24.67 -18.15
N ALA A 437 -33.83 23.66 -18.28
CA ALA A 437 -33.64 22.92 -19.52
C ALA A 437 -34.68 21.79 -19.60
N THR A 438 -35.36 21.75 -20.73
CA THR A 438 -36.40 20.78 -21.10
C THR A 438 -35.80 19.38 -21.29
N GLU A 439 -36.48 18.37 -20.72
CA GLU A 439 -36.35 16.96 -21.09
C GLU A 439 -36.54 16.79 -22.60
N GLU A 440 -35.51 16.31 -23.30
CA GLU A 440 -35.63 15.83 -24.68
C GLU A 440 -35.58 14.29 -24.66
N ALA A 441 -36.62 13.70 -25.25
CA ALA A 441 -36.88 12.28 -25.27
C ALA A 441 -35.87 11.50 -26.12
N VAL A 442 -35.37 10.39 -25.59
CA VAL A 442 -34.55 9.41 -26.31
C VAL A 442 -35.45 8.61 -27.28
N PRO A 443 -35.18 8.60 -28.60
CA PRO A 443 -35.89 7.72 -29.54
C PRO A 443 -35.36 6.27 -29.49
N PRO A 444 -36.21 5.25 -29.76
CA PRO A 444 -35.81 3.85 -29.68
C PRO A 444 -34.88 3.42 -30.81
N ALA A 445 -33.99 2.47 -30.47
CA ALA A 445 -32.98 1.86 -31.34
C ALA A 445 -33.60 1.17 -32.57
N ALA A 446 -32.96 1.35 -33.73
CA ALA A 446 -33.28 0.71 -34.98
C ALA A 446 -32.71 -0.73 -35.03
N GLU A 447 -33.54 -1.69 -35.45
CA GLU A 447 -33.15 -3.07 -35.76
C GLU A 447 -32.16 -3.11 -36.95
N GLU A 448 -31.09 -3.88 -36.81
CA GLU A 448 -30.15 -4.20 -37.90
C GLU A 448 -30.76 -5.24 -38.87
N PRO A 449 -30.54 -5.12 -40.19
CA PRO A 449 -31.02 -6.09 -41.15
C PRO A 449 -30.08 -7.28 -41.34
N THR A 450 -30.64 -8.48 -41.20
CA THR A 450 -30.05 -9.79 -41.56
C THR A 450 -29.45 -9.82 -42.98
N PRO A 451 -28.24 -10.38 -43.20
CA PRO A 451 -27.68 -10.56 -44.54
C PRO A 451 -28.31 -11.74 -45.29
N PRO A 452 -28.47 -11.68 -46.63
CA PRO A 452 -29.01 -12.78 -47.41
C PRO A 452 -27.96 -13.88 -47.67
N ALA A 453 -28.44 -15.11 -47.67
CA ALA A 453 -27.67 -16.30 -48.00
C ALA A 453 -27.17 -16.30 -49.46
N GLN A 454 -25.89 -16.64 -49.64
CA GLN A 454 -25.37 -17.41 -50.76
C GLN A 454 -24.04 -18.07 -50.35
#